data_AF-A0A839JSH5-F1
#
_entry.id   AF-A0A839JSH5-F1
#
_cell.length_a   1.000
_cell.length_b   1.000
_cell.length_c   1.000
_cell.angle_alpha   90.00
_cell.angle_beta   90.00
_cell.angle_gamma   90.00
#
_symmetry.space_group_name_H-M   'P 1'
#
loop_
_entity.id
_entity.type
_entity.pdbx_description
1 polymer ?
#
loop_
_entity_poly.entity_id
_entity_poly.type
_entity_poly.pdbx_seq_one_letter_code
_entity_poly.pdbx_strand_id
1 'polypeptide(L)'
;MKIKQGLYLAGAGLLTLVAAACGNKAPELSFEETLAVYNKQNESISNLVSLMTSDELSQISTKGTISLNVAKQGEGKIVVDSESFTNPKTKEAEASLELNADANISDESAGIAGKIAAKLGLNVLIQDAKLYLKLSNLDITADEKNQQEIAFLKGMVEGFKGKWIKLDNQEFATLLETSRKSGAQKFDPKEFITNDLYKNPASTTYEGQPAWKVDLDQDVLKQQIKKVMEFSIKNAASALTGEQAEEFKLHEQELNAQIEKTLANLKIENTDAYFVIYATDNVKWVAKNTDISFDGGKINIQQSVTADASKGKITITPASEQRKSETILIDYTVKEVNKTKYDFTVLISDAAANSKVVKIEGSLALALSEKGFSIKPDFSVTYQDMTAKVQGEYKVNLIDAHTFTAPTETIDAASILGGLIPGLESSDTDFSGDEEEIIGLEEVATLTGAQAATRDTARQKYLADLASAIEIYMAAKGEYPAQPVNGDTSKLTVFVERGYLKELPSDPLKTTAAVKVGSDNKTNGAQGQFTYRLIKSKDGKDAGSYLLAARAESLNIANATSKMLESISNSTTSKNFEDLCETITKDSSKATSTSPDPKTKSCNVKGEEDLRYVLVR
;
A
#
# COMPACT_ATOMS: atom_id res chain seq x y z
N MET A 1 -18.48 -65.98 31.89
CA MET A 1 -18.65 -66.48 30.51
C MET A 1 -19.49 -65.56 29.60
N LYS A 2 -19.64 -64.24 29.90
CA LYS A 2 -20.42 -63.29 29.06
C LYS A 2 -19.65 -61.99 28.71
N ILE A 3 -18.33 -62.09 28.52
CA ILE A 3 -17.50 -60.95 28.04
C ILE A 3 -16.71 -61.33 26.76
N LYS A 4 -16.65 -62.63 26.41
CA LYS A 4 -15.97 -63.09 25.18
C LYS A 4 -16.85 -63.12 23.93
N GLN A 5 -18.19 -63.01 24.03
CA GLN A 5 -19.08 -62.95 22.84
C GLN A 5 -19.35 -61.53 22.34
N GLY A 6 -19.18 -60.49 23.18
CA GLY A 6 -19.28 -59.08 22.75
C GLY A 6 -18.06 -58.60 21.94
N LEU A 7 -16.88 -59.17 22.18
CA LEU A 7 -15.67 -58.83 21.43
C LEU A 7 -15.65 -59.40 20.00
N TYR A 8 -16.33 -60.53 19.75
CA TYR A 8 -16.41 -61.12 18.41
C TYR A 8 -17.46 -60.44 17.50
N LEU A 9 -18.49 -59.81 18.07
CA LEU A 9 -19.47 -59.02 17.30
C LEU A 9 -19.03 -57.57 17.05
N ALA A 10 -18.23 -56.98 17.95
CA ALA A 10 -17.53 -55.72 17.67
C ALA A 10 -16.34 -55.91 16.71
N GLY A 11 -15.70 -57.08 16.73
CA GLY A 11 -14.65 -57.46 15.78
C GLY A 11 -15.16 -57.73 14.36
N ALA A 12 -16.37 -58.26 14.18
CA ALA A 12 -16.97 -58.46 12.86
C ALA A 12 -17.54 -57.17 12.26
N GLY A 13 -18.01 -56.22 13.08
CA GLY A 13 -18.53 -54.92 12.61
C GLY A 13 -17.45 -53.91 12.21
N LEU A 14 -16.25 -53.98 12.80
CA LEU A 14 -15.10 -53.16 12.38
C LEU A 14 -14.35 -53.75 11.18
N LEU A 15 -14.43 -55.07 10.96
CA LEU A 15 -13.89 -55.70 9.75
C LEU A 15 -14.75 -55.42 8.50
N THR A 16 -16.02 -55.05 8.64
CA THR A 16 -16.85 -54.62 7.49
C THR A 16 -16.71 -53.13 7.15
N LEU A 17 -16.17 -52.28 8.03
CA LEU A 17 -15.87 -50.87 7.71
C LEU A 17 -14.42 -50.66 7.28
N VAL A 18 -13.49 -51.54 7.69
CA VAL A 18 -12.12 -51.55 7.15
C VAL A 18 -12.01 -52.35 5.85
N ALA A 19 -12.92 -53.29 5.57
CA ALA A 19 -13.01 -53.93 4.24
C ALA A 19 -13.73 -53.08 3.18
N ALA A 20 -14.52 -52.07 3.56
CA ALA A 20 -15.17 -51.16 2.60
C ALA A 20 -14.24 -50.04 2.08
N ALA A 21 -13.11 -49.77 2.76
CA ALA A 21 -12.10 -48.81 2.32
C ALA A 21 -10.85 -49.46 1.67
N CYS A 22 -10.73 -50.80 1.72
CA CYS A 22 -9.66 -51.55 1.04
C CYS A 22 -10.15 -52.45 -0.11
N GLY A 23 -11.40 -52.28 -0.57
CA GLY A 23 -12.04 -53.15 -1.56
C GLY A 23 -12.63 -52.47 -2.80
N ASN A 24 -12.78 -51.15 -2.83
CA ASN A 24 -13.11 -50.47 -4.07
C ASN A 24 -11.80 -50.20 -4.80
N LYS A 25 -11.39 -51.11 -5.69
CA LYS A 25 -10.49 -50.72 -6.79
C LYS A 25 -11.09 -49.45 -7.39
N ALA A 26 -10.30 -48.39 -7.47
CA ALA A 26 -10.72 -47.18 -8.17
C ALA A 26 -11.26 -47.59 -9.56
N PRO A 27 -12.34 -46.95 -10.03
CA PRO A 27 -12.96 -47.35 -11.29
C PRO A 27 -11.96 -47.22 -12.43
N GLU A 28 -12.05 -48.11 -13.40
CA GLU A 28 -11.43 -47.89 -14.70
C GLU A 28 -12.34 -46.93 -15.48
N LEU A 29 -11.87 -45.69 -15.68
CA LEU A 29 -12.52 -44.69 -16.50
C LEU A 29 -11.80 -44.59 -17.85
N SER A 30 -12.54 -44.36 -18.93
CA SER A 30 -11.93 -43.94 -20.19
C SER A 30 -11.17 -42.62 -20.00
N PHE A 31 -10.28 -42.28 -20.93
CA PHE A 31 -9.56 -41.00 -20.85
C PHE A 31 -10.53 -39.82 -20.93
N GLU A 32 -11.54 -39.90 -21.80
CA GLU A 32 -12.59 -38.89 -21.95
C GLU A 32 -13.43 -38.75 -20.67
N GLU A 33 -13.80 -39.86 -20.03
CA GLU A 33 -14.51 -39.86 -18.75
C GLU A 33 -13.64 -39.26 -17.63
N THR A 34 -12.34 -39.60 -17.62
CA THR A 34 -11.36 -39.06 -16.67
C THR A 34 -11.24 -37.54 -16.80
N LEU A 35 -11.13 -37.03 -18.03
CA LEU A 35 -11.10 -35.60 -18.31
C LEU A 35 -12.42 -34.91 -17.95
N ALA A 36 -13.56 -35.55 -18.22
CA ALA A 36 -14.87 -35.00 -17.86
C ALA A 36 -15.01 -34.85 -16.34
N VAL A 37 -14.56 -35.84 -15.57
CA VAL A 37 -14.56 -35.78 -14.10
C VAL A 37 -13.61 -34.69 -13.61
N TYR A 38 -12.37 -34.64 -14.10
CA TYR A 38 -11.39 -33.62 -13.75
C TYR A 38 -11.89 -32.19 -14.05
N ASN A 39 -12.43 -31.97 -15.25
CA ASN A 39 -12.97 -30.67 -15.65
C ASN A 39 -14.18 -30.27 -14.80
N LYS A 40 -15.06 -31.21 -14.48
CA LYS A 40 -16.20 -30.97 -13.59
C LYS A 40 -15.76 -30.62 -12.16
N GLN A 41 -14.71 -31.24 -11.63
CA GLN A 41 -14.13 -30.87 -10.34
C GLN A 41 -13.60 -29.43 -10.35
N ASN A 42 -13.09 -28.97 -11.50
CA ASN A 42 -12.56 -27.62 -11.68
C ASN A 42 -13.57 -26.58 -12.20
N GLU A 43 -14.81 -26.98 -12.50
CA GLU A 43 -15.88 -26.10 -12.98
C GLU A 43 -16.20 -24.96 -11.99
N SER A 44 -15.98 -25.22 -10.69
CA SER A 44 -16.08 -24.22 -9.62
C SER A 44 -15.20 -22.99 -9.86
N ILE A 45 -14.05 -23.13 -10.54
CA ILE A 45 -13.17 -22.02 -10.90
C ILE A 45 -13.83 -21.15 -11.98
N SER A 46 -14.47 -21.76 -12.98
CA SER A 46 -15.22 -21.02 -14.01
C SER A 46 -16.40 -20.26 -13.41
N ASN A 47 -17.14 -20.89 -12.49
CA ASN A 47 -18.24 -20.24 -11.78
C ASN A 47 -17.77 -19.07 -10.90
N LEU A 48 -16.64 -19.22 -10.20
CA LEU A 48 -16.03 -18.14 -9.41
C LEU A 48 -15.67 -16.94 -10.30
N VAL A 49 -15.03 -17.19 -11.44
CA VAL A 49 -14.65 -16.12 -12.39
C VAL A 49 -15.88 -15.46 -13.00
N SER A 50 -16.92 -16.23 -13.35
CA SER A 50 -18.19 -15.67 -13.81
C SER A 50 -18.84 -14.78 -12.75
N LEU A 51 -18.69 -15.11 -11.46
CA LEU A 51 -19.20 -14.28 -10.38
C LEU A 51 -18.40 -12.99 -10.21
N MET A 52 -17.07 -13.07 -10.31
CA MET A 52 -16.18 -11.90 -10.24
C MET A 52 -16.34 -10.94 -11.43
N THR A 53 -16.90 -11.40 -12.54
CA THR A 53 -17.12 -10.62 -13.78
C THR A 53 -18.60 -10.30 -14.04
N SER A 54 -19.46 -10.51 -13.03
CA SER A 54 -20.89 -10.24 -13.12
C SER A 54 -21.16 -8.73 -13.24
N ASP A 55 -22.15 -8.37 -14.08
CA ASP A 55 -22.66 -6.99 -14.17
C ASP A 55 -23.79 -6.72 -13.14
N GLU A 56 -24.02 -7.67 -12.24
CA GLU A 56 -24.99 -7.54 -11.15
C GLU A 56 -24.44 -6.72 -9.98
N LEU A 57 -25.37 -6.15 -9.19
CA LEU A 57 -25.05 -5.46 -7.96
C LEU A 57 -24.36 -6.43 -7.00
N SER A 58 -23.22 -6.03 -6.45
CA SER A 58 -22.40 -6.87 -5.57
C SER A 58 -22.15 -6.22 -4.21
N GLN A 59 -22.11 -7.06 -3.18
CA GLN A 59 -21.66 -6.75 -1.84
C GLN A 59 -20.35 -7.51 -1.59
N ILE A 60 -19.29 -6.79 -1.24
CA ILE A 60 -17.98 -7.34 -0.89
C ILE A 60 -17.75 -7.04 0.60
N SER A 61 -17.42 -8.05 1.39
CA SER A 61 -17.05 -7.87 2.79
C SER A 61 -15.71 -8.53 3.07
N THR A 62 -14.81 -7.82 3.74
CA THR A 62 -13.52 -8.33 4.20
C THR A 62 -13.43 -8.16 5.70
N LYS A 63 -13.24 -9.26 6.43
CA LYS A 63 -12.91 -9.21 7.87
C LYS A 63 -11.60 -9.94 8.05
N GLY A 64 -10.55 -9.22 8.42
CA GLY A 64 -9.20 -9.75 8.50
C GLY A 64 -8.49 -9.34 9.79
N THR A 65 -7.59 -10.19 10.24
CA THR A 65 -6.63 -9.89 11.30
C THR A 65 -5.26 -10.37 10.86
N ILE A 66 -4.28 -9.48 10.90
CA ILE A 66 -2.87 -9.77 10.72
C ILE A 66 -2.20 -9.52 12.07
N SER A 67 -1.60 -10.54 12.67
CA SER A 67 -0.83 -10.41 13.91
C SER A 67 0.64 -10.66 13.60
N LEU A 68 1.54 -9.78 14.03
CA LEU A 68 2.98 -9.90 13.88
C LEU A 68 3.59 -10.07 15.26
N ASN A 69 4.40 -11.10 15.46
CA ASN A 69 5.20 -11.28 16.66
C ASN A 69 6.67 -11.34 16.25
N VAL A 70 7.48 -10.50 16.88
CA VAL A 70 8.94 -10.52 16.74
C VAL A 70 9.51 -10.84 18.11
N ALA A 71 10.17 -12.00 18.23
CA ALA A 71 10.64 -12.48 19.53
C ALA A 71 11.52 -11.43 20.21
N LYS A 72 11.19 -11.11 21.47
CA LYS A 72 11.90 -10.11 22.31
C LYS A 72 11.83 -8.65 21.83
N GLN A 73 11.14 -8.33 20.74
CA GLN A 73 11.01 -6.96 20.22
C GLN A 73 9.57 -6.42 20.30
N GLY A 74 8.57 -7.31 20.28
CA GLY A 74 7.17 -6.92 20.51
C GLY A 74 6.16 -7.64 19.64
N GLU A 75 4.90 -7.23 19.79
CA GLU A 75 3.76 -7.78 19.05
C GLU A 75 2.95 -6.64 18.42
N GLY A 76 2.58 -6.80 17.15
CA GLY A 76 1.67 -5.92 16.42
C GLY A 76 0.44 -6.68 15.96
N LYS A 77 -0.69 -5.99 15.83
CA LYS A 77 -1.94 -6.54 15.32
C LYS A 77 -2.64 -5.49 14.48
N ILE A 78 -3.06 -5.87 13.29
CA ILE A 78 -3.91 -5.06 12.41
C ILE A 78 -5.19 -5.84 12.18
N VAL A 79 -6.33 -5.21 12.41
CA VAL A 79 -7.66 -5.73 12.12
C VAL A 79 -8.29 -4.84 11.06
N VAL A 80 -8.75 -5.47 9.99
CA VAL A 80 -9.47 -4.82 8.88
C VAL A 80 -10.90 -5.34 8.90
N ASP A 81 -11.87 -4.44 8.89
CA ASP A 81 -13.27 -4.74 8.62
C ASP A 81 -13.74 -3.81 7.52
N SER A 82 -14.05 -4.34 6.35
CA SER A 82 -14.53 -3.55 5.23
C SER A 82 -15.80 -4.15 4.67
N GLU A 83 -16.70 -3.29 4.23
CA GLU A 83 -17.88 -3.69 3.48
C GLU A 83 -18.09 -2.68 2.35
N SER A 84 -18.28 -3.17 1.14
CA SER A 84 -18.56 -2.33 -0.02
C SER A 84 -19.69 -2.90 -0.86
N PHE A 85 -20.41 -1.99 -1.50
CA PHE A 85 -21.49 -2.25 -2.43
C PHE A 85 -21.14 -1.58 -3.74
N THR A 86 -21.25 -2.31 -4.85
CA THR A 86 -20.95 -1.77 -6.18
C THR A 86 -22.07 -2.17 -7.13
N ASN A 87 -22.67 -1.17 -7.80
CA ASN A 87 -23.64 -1.38 -8.86
C ASN A 87 -22.98 -1.12 -10.22
N PRO A 88 -22.60 -2.15 -10.99
CA PRO A 88 -21.96 -1.94 -12.29
C PRO A 88 -22.85 -1.18 -13.30
N LYS A 89 -24.19 -1.26 -13.16
CA LYS A 89 -25.15 -0.62 -14.08
C LYS A 89 -25.32 0.87 -13.81
N THR A 90 -25.53 1.25 -12.55
CA THR A 90 -25.65 2.67 -12.15
C THR A 90 -24.29 3.32 -11.90
N LYS A 91 -23.25 2.50 -11.70
CA LYS A 91 -21.88 2.89 -11.38
C LYS A 91 -21.74 3.58 -10.03
N GLU A 92 -22.75 3.40 -9.18
CA GLU A 92 -22.70 3.80 -7.79
C GLU A 92 -21.90 2.78 -6.99
N ALA A 93 -21.09 3.27 -6.07
CA ALA A 93 -20.33 2.45 -5.16
C ALA A 93 -20.36 3.06 -3.76
N GLU A 94 -20.44 2.23 -2.74
CA GLU A 94 -20.36 2.65 -1.34
C GLU A 94 -19.43 1.69 -0.62
N ALA A 95 -18.51 2.20 0.18
CA ALA A 95 -17.61 1.39 0.97
C ALA A 95 -17.50 1.94 2.39
N SER A 96 -17.32 1.03 3.32
CA SER A 96 -16.95 1.28 4.69
C SER A 96 -15.68 0.49 4.98
N LEU A 97 -14.78 1.10 5.73
CA LEU A 97 -13.51 0.54 6.12
C LEU A 97 -13.22 0.93 7.57
N GLU A 98 -13.07 -0.06 8.43
CA GLU A 98 -12.49 0.08 9.75
C GLU A 98 -11.12 -0.61 9.79
N LEU A 99 -10.11 0.16 10.18
CA LEU A 99 -8.76 -0.32 10.45
C LEU A 99 -8.47 -0.14 11.93
N ASN A 100 -8.11 -1.21 12.62
CA ASN A 100 -7.61 -1.15 13.99
C ASN A 100 -6.18 -1.68 14.01
N ALA A 101 -5.22 -0.86 14.39
CA ALA A 101 -3.84 -1.25 14.57
C ALA A 101 -3.47 -1.15 16.05
N ASP A 102 -2.89 -2.20 16.61
CA ASP A 102 -2.33 -2.25 17.95
C ASP A 102 -0.86 -2.66 17.84
N ALA A 103 0.02 -2.02 18.58
CA ALA A 103 1.43 -2.37 18.67
C ALA A 103 1.92 -2.27 20.12
N ASN A 104 2.50 -3.34 20.61
CA ASN A 104 3.26 -3.41 21.85
C ASN A 104 4.74 -3.53 21.46
N ILE A 105 5.52 -2.50 21.72
CA ILE A 105 6.96 -2.47 21.44
C ILE A 105 7.68 -2.64 22.77
N SER A 106 8.57 -3.63 22.84
CA SER A 106 9.42 -3.87 24.00
C SER A 106 10.84 -4.15 23.52
N ASP A 107 11.73 -3.18 23.69
CA ASP A 107 13.17 -3.36 23.50
C ASP A 107 13.86 -3.27 24.87
N GLU A 108 14.16 -4.43 25.44
CA GLU A 108 14.88 -4.57 26.72
C GLU A 108 16.29 -3.96 26.66
N SER A 109 16.91 -3.89 25.47
CA SER A 109 18.28 -3.39 25.28
C SER A 109 18.35 -1.87 25.21
N ALA A 110 17.27 -1.23 24.73
CA ALA A 110 17.12 0.22 24.70
C ALA A 110 16.34 0.79 25.90
N GLY A 111 15.75 -0.08 26.74
CA GLY A 111 14.86 0.33 27.84
C GLY A 111 13.55 0.97 27.35
N ILE A 112 13.15 0.67 26.11
CA ILE A 112 11.96 1.24 25.47
C ILE A 112 10.84 0.21 25.59
N ALA A 113 9.82 0.51 26.40
CA ALA A 113 8.57 -0.23 26.42
C ALA A 113 7.43 0.75 26.14
N GLY A 114 6.57 0.44 25.17
CA GLY A 114 5.41 1.28 24.90
C GLY A 114 4.31 0.63 24.08
N LYS A 115 3.08 1.13 24.26
CA LYS A 115 1.88 0.68 23.58
C LYS A 115 1.30 1.79 22.73
N ILE A 116 1.00 1.48 21.48
CA ILE A 116 0.27 2.36 20.56
C ILE A 116 -0.90 1.58 20.00
N ALA A 117 -2.08 2.18 20.00
CA ALA A 117 -3.22 1.68 19.24
C ALA A 117 -3.86 2.82 18.45
N ALA A 118 -4.33 2.51 17.24
CA ALA A 118 -5.02 3.42 16.36
C ALA A 118 -6.22 2.72 15.74
N LYS A 119 -7.39 3.37 15.81
CA LYS A 119 -8.61 2.97 15.13
C LYS A 119 -8.97 4.06 14.11
N LEU A 120 -9.10 3.68 12.85
CA LEU A 120 -9.53 4.54 11.75
C LEU A 120 -10.80 3.94 11.12
N GLY A 121 -11.82 4.77 10.95
CA GLY A 121 -13.05 4.44 10.24
C GLY A 121 -13.23 5.41 9.08
N LEU A 122 -13.36 4.89 7.87
CA LEU A 122 -13.56 5.65 6.64
C LEU A 122 -14.77 5.09 5.88
N ASN A 123 -15.64 5.99 5.44
CA ASN A 123 -16.71 5.71 4.49
C ASN A 123 -16.38 6.41 3.17
N VAL A 124 -16.61 5.71 2.08
CA VAL A 124 -16.41 6.18 0.71
C VAL A 124 -17.72 6.00 -0.03
N LEU A 125 -18.15 6.99 -0.80
CA LEU A 125 -19.33 6.91 -1.63
C LEU A 125 -19.01 7.52 -3.00
N ILE A 126 -19.36 6.80 -4.05
CA ILE A 126 -19.36 7.27 -5.43
C ILE A 126 -20.82 7.31 -5.86
N GLN A 127 -21.33 8.50 -6.12
CA GLN A 127 -22.70 8.73 -6.56
C GLN A 127 -22.71 9.86 -7.57
N ASP A 128 -23.45 9.71 -8.69
CA ASP A 128 -23.53 10.71 -9.76
C ASP A 128 -22.15 11.20 -10.26
N ALA A 129 -21.19 10.27 -10.42
CA ALA A 129 -19.80 10.53 -10.81
C ALA A 129 -19.00 11.46 -9.85
N LYS A 130 -19.45 11.60 -8.61
CA LYS A 130 -18.78 12.38 -7.56
C LYS A 130 -18.29 11.46 -6.45
N LEU A 131 -17.12 11.79 -5.88
CA LEU A 131 -16.55 11.09 -4.74
C LEU A 131 -16.86 11.84 -3.44
N TYR A 132 -17.32 11.07 -2.46
CA TYR A 132 -17.59 11.52 -1.12
C TYR A 132 -16.77 10.67 -0.15
N LEU A 133 -16.07 11.32 0.78
CA LEU A 133 -15.31 10.68 1.83
C LEU A 133 -15.85 11.12 3.19
N LYS A 134 -16.00 10.19 4.12
CA LYS A 134 -16.41 10.51 5.49
C LYS A 134 -15.52 9.77 6.46
N LEU A 135 -14.80 10.53 7.28
CA LEU A 135 -14.09 9.98 8.42
C LEU A 135 -15.12 9.65 9.51
N SER A 136 -15.49 8.37 9.64
CA SER A 136 -16.45 7.92 10.65
C SER A 136 -15.82 7.75 12.01
N ASN A 137 -14.53 7.37 12.06
CA ASN A 137 -13.82 7.26 13.32
C ASN A 137 -12.33 7.59 13.17
N LEU A 138 -11.76 8.22 14.18
CA LEU A 138 -10.32 8.24 14.42
C LEU A 138 -10.13 8.24 15.93
N ASP A 139 -9.46 7.21 16.43
CA ASP A 139 -9.01 7.14 17.81
C ASP A 139 -7.55 6.67 17.83
N ILE A 140 -6.72 7.33 18.63
CA ILE A 140 -5.30 7.00 18.78
C ILE A 140 -5.01 7.00 20.27
N THR A 141 -4.52 5.90 20.79
CA THR A 141 -4.09 5.77 22.18
C THR A 141 -2.61 5.45 22.20
N ALA A 142 -1.84 6.21 22.97
CA ALA A 142 -0.44 5.92 23.26
C ALA A 142 -0.14 6.20 24.73
N ASP A 143 1.04 5.81 25.18
CA ASP A 143 1.51 6.04 26.55
C ASP A 143 1.61 7.53 26.91
N GLU A 144 1.59 7.85 28.21
CA GLU A 144 1.49 9.22 28.76
C GLU A 144 2.46 10.24 28.13
N LYS A 145 3.63 9.79 27.68
CA LYS A 145 4.67 10.64 27.09
C LYS A 145 4.32 11.20 25.69
N ASN A 146 3.41 10.55 24.96
CA ASN A 146 3.01 10.93 23.59
C ASN A 146 1.58 11.53 23.53
N GLN A 147 0.89 11.64 24.67
CA GLN A 147 -0.52 12.09 24.69
C GLN A 147 -0.72 13.55 24.26
N GLN A 148 0.25 14.44 24.51
CA GLN A 148 0.13 15.86 24.14
C GLN A 148 0.14 16.09 22.62
N GLU A 149 0.95 15.35 21.86
CA GLU A 149 1.01 15.46 20.39
C GLU A 149 -0.24 14.82 19.74
N ILE A 150 -0.75 13.74 20.32
CA ILE A 150 -1.98 13.08 19.87
C ILE A 150 -3.23 13.94 20.15
N ALA A 151 -3.25 14.69 21.26
CA ALA A 151 -4.37 15.55 21.61
C ALA A 151 -4.60 16.67 20.58
N PHE A 152 -3.54 17.24 20.01
CA PHE A 152 -3.63 18.24 18.96
C PHE A 152 -4.24 17.66 17.67
N LEU A 153 -3.75 16.49 17.22
CA LEU A 153 -4.30 15.79 16.05
C LEU A 153 -5.77 15.40 16.25
N LYS A 154 -6.14 14.87 17.43
CA LYS A 154 -7.53 14.57 17.77
C LYS A 154 -8.41 15.83 17.70
N GLY A 155 -7.93 16.94 18.25
CA GLY A 155 -8.64 18.22 18.22
C GLY A 155 -8.91 18.74 16.81
N MET A 156 -7.95 18.62 15.89
CA MET A 156 -8.14 19.01 14.48
C MET A 156 -9.15 18.11 13.76
N VAL A 157 -9.10 16.81 14.03
CA VAL A 157 -9.90 15.81 13.30
C VAL A 157 -11.37 15.78 13.76
N GLU A 158 -11.66 16.08 15.02
CA GLU A 158 -13.03 16.13 15.55
C GLU A 158 -13.94 17.15 14.82
N GLY A 159 -13.37 18.20 14.20
CA GLY A 159 -14.15 19.17 13.40
C GLY A 159 -14.76 18.60 12.10
N PHE A 160 -14.16 17.53 11.57
CA PHE A 160 -14.50 16.91 10.28
C PHE A 160 -15.08 15.50 10.42
N LYS A 161 -14.86 14.86 11.57
CA LYS A 161 -15.41 13.55 11.90
C LYS A 161 -16.93 13.54 11.76
N GLY A 162 -17.46 12.51 11.11
CA GLY A 162 -18.89 12.32 10.91
C GLY A 162 -19.50 13.07 9.71
N LYS A 163 -18.77 14.02 9.09
CA LYS A 163 -19.25 14.81 7.94
C LYS A 163 -18.76 14.23 6.61
N TRP A 164 -19.53 14.44 5.55
CA TRP A 164 -19.13 14.04 4.19
C TRP A 164 -18.31 15.15 3.54
N ILE A 165 -17.13 14.80 3.06
CA ILE A 165 -16.25 15.65 2.27
C ILE A 165 -16.49 15.30 0.81
N LYS A 166 -16.97 16.26 0.04
CA LYS A 166 -17.19 16.12 -1.39
C LYS A 166 -15.90 16.50 -2.13
N LEU A 167 -15.44 15.62 -3.00
CA LEU A 167 -14.34 15.85 -3.94
C LEU A 167 -14.95 16.01 -5.33
N ASP A 168 -15.16 17.27 -5.75
CA ASP A 168 -15.72 17.62 -7.06
C ASP A 168 -14.61 18.23 -7.92
N ASN A 169 -13.81 17.37 -8.55
CA ASN A 169 -12.74 17.76 -9.47
C ASN A 169 -13.00 17.14 -10.85
N GLN A 170 -12.96 17.97 -11.89
CA GLN A 170 -13.20 17.59 -13.28
C GLN A 170 -12.18 16.56 -13.82
N GLU A 171 -10.92 16.61 -13.38
CA GLU A 171 -9.91 15.59 -13.71
C GLU A 171 -10.22 14.26 -13.04
N PHE A 172 -10.69 14.27 -11.79
CA PHE A 172 -11.08 13.06 -11.08
C PHE A 172 -12.35 12.44 -11.68
N ALA A 173 -13.33 13.27 -12.08
CA ALA A 173 -14.49 12.81 -12.82
C ALA A 173 -14.08 12.19 -14.17
N THR A 174 -13.09 12.77 -14.85
CA THR A 174 -12.52 12.22 -16.09
C THR A 174 -11.77 10.92 -15.84
N LEU A 175 -11.01 10.79 -14.74
CA LEU A 175 -10.31 9.58 -14.33
C LEU A 175 -11.28 8.45 -13.92
N LEU A 176 -12.37 8.79 -13.21
CA LEU A 176 -13.48 7.88 -12.96
C LEU A 176 -14.16 7.46 -14.26
N GLU A 177 -14.33 8.38 -15.21
CA GLU A 177 -14.93 8.11 -16.52
C GLU A 177 -14.04 7.25 -17.43
N THR A 178 -12.72 7.40 -17.32
CA THR A 178 -11.71 6.62 -18.06
C THR A 178 -11.53 5.23 -17.45
N SER A 179 -11.41 5.11 -16.13
CA SER A 179 -11.44 3.81 -15.43
C SER A 179 -12.77 3.06 -15.66
N ARG A 180 -13.88 3.80 -15.83
CA ARG A 180 -15.19 3.28 -16.23
C ARG A 180 -15.22 2.69 -17.64
N LYS A 181 -14.33 3.07 -18.56
CA LYS A 181 -14.25 2.53 -19.93
C LYS A 181 -13.28 1.35 -20.06
N SER A 182 -12.32 1.22 -19.15
CA SER A 182 -11.27 0.19 -19.18
C SER A 182 -11.67 -1.17 -18.60
N GLY A 183 -12.70 -1.22 -17.73
CA GLY A 183 -13.20 -2.48 -17.16
C GLY A 183 -13.93 -3.42 -18.13
N ALA A 184 -13.85 -3.21 -19.45
CA ALA A 184 -14.76 -3.80 -20.43
C ALA A 184 -14.35 -5.18 -21.00
N GLN A 185 -13.14 -5.70 -20.73
CA GLN A 185 -12.74 -7.01 -21.23
C GLN A 185 -13.01 -8.10 -20.19
N LYS A 186 -14.06 -8.88 -20.43
CA LYS A 186 -14.41 -10.04 -19.62
C LYS A 186 -13.41 -11.17 -19.90
N PHE A 187 -12.75 -11.65 -18.85
CA PHE A 187 -11.95 -12.88 -18.91
C PHE A 187 -12.90 -14.07 -19.01
N ASP A 188 -12.93 -14.78 -20.14
CA ASP A 188 -13.64 -16.05 -20.26
C ASP A 188 -12.67 -17.22 -19.98
N PRO A 189 -12.70 -17.83 -18.79
CA PRO A 189 -11.82 -18.95 -18.46
C PRO A 189 -12.09 -20.18 -19.35
N LYS A 190 -13.26 -20.27 -20.01
CA LYS A 190 -13.57 -21.38 -20.92
C LYS A 190 -12.71 -21.35 -22.18
N GLU A 191 -12.17 -20.18 -22.57
CA GLU A 191 -11.20 -20.07 -23.68
C GLU A 191 -9.82 -20.66 -23.34
N PHE A 192 -9.55 -20.92 -22.05
CA PHE A 192 -8.27 -21.41 -21.52
C PHE A 192 -8.34 -22.85 -21.01
N ILE A 193 -9.55 -23.38 -20.77
CA ILE A 193 -9.78 -24.78 -20.40
C ILE A 193 -10.10 -25.55 -21.68
N THR A 194 -9.09 -25.81 -22.52
CA THR A 194 -9.24 -26.66 -23.70
C THR A 194 -8.66 -28.04 -23.42
N ASN A 195 -9.38 -29.10 -23.83
CA ASN A 195 -8.92 -30.49 -23.70
C ASN A 195 -7.72 -30.80 -24.62
N ASP A 196 -7.44 -29.93 -25.58
CA ASP A 196 -6.41 -30.10 -26.62
C ASP A 196 -4.97 -30.03 -26.06
N LEU A 197 -4.81 -29.65 -24.79
CA LEU A 197 -3.51 -29.61 -24.12
C LEU A 197 -2.89 -31.00 -23.93
N TYR A 198 -3.70 -32.06 -23.83
CA TYR A 198 -3.23 -33.40 -23.46
C TYR A 198 -3.18 -34.32 -24.70
N LYS A 199 -2.00 -34.84 -25.00
CA LYS A 199 -1.75 -35.74 -26.14
C LYS A 199 -1.37 -37.14 -25.68
N ASN A 200 -1.53 -38.09 -26.60
CA ASN A 200 -1.07 -39.48 -26.48
C ASN A 200 -1.44 -40.15 -25.14
N PRO A 201 -2.73 -40.15 -24.75
CA PRO A 201 -3.15 -40.76 -23.49
C PRO A 201 -2.84 -42.26 -23.48
N ALA A 202 -2.07 -42.69 -22.50
CA ALA A 202 -1.71 -44.09 -22.29
C ALA A 202 -2.19 -44.57 -20.92
N SER A 203 -3.04 -45.59 -20.91
CA SER A 203 -3.51 -46.22 -19.68
C SER A 203 -2.33 -46.87 -18.94
N THR A 204 -2.25 -46.63 -17.64
CA THR A 204 -1.15 -47.07 -16.77
C THR A 204 -1.60 -47.14 -15.31
N THR A 205 -0.66 -47.35 -14.39
CA THR A 205 -0.88 -47.20 -12.95
C THR A 205 0.06 -46.18 -12.35
N TYR A 206 -0.44 -45.36 -11.44
CA TYR A 206 0.35 -44.45 -10.60
C TYR A 206 0.22 -44.91 -9.15
N GLU A 207 1.34 -45.35 -8.55
CA GLU A 207 1.38 -45.85 -7.16
C GLU A 207 0.26 -46.86 -6.82
N GLY A 208 -0.07 -47.73 -7.78
CA GLY A 208 -1.10 -48.76 -7.63
C GLY A 208 -2.53 -48.31 -7.97
N GLN A 209 -2.76 -47.05 -8.29
CA GLN A 209 -4.05 -46.53 -8.77
C GLN A 209 -4.13 -46.51 -10.30
N PRO A 210 -5.32 -46.74 -10.91
CA PRO A 210 -5.54 -46.52 -12.33
C PRO A 210 -5.19 -45.08 -12.72
N ALA A 211 -4.46 -44.91 -13.81
CA ALA A 211 -4.04 -43.59 -14.27
C ALA A 211 -3.91 -43.51 -15.79
N TRP A 212 -3.93 -42.30 -16.31
CA TRP A 212 -3.59 -41.99 -17.70
C TRP A 212 -2.32 -41.16 -17.74
N LYS A 213 -1.25 -41.69 -18.34
CA LYS A 213 -0.06 -40.89 -18.69
C LYS A 213 -0.39 -40.07 -19.93
N VAL A 214 -0.03 -38.79 -19.92
CA VAL A 214 -0.27 -37.88 -21.04
C VAL A 214 0.98 -37.08 -21.37
N ASP A 215 1.10 -36.69 -22.63
CA ASP A 215 2.07 -35.70 -23.08
C ASP A 215 1.41 -34.32 -23.08
N LEU A 216 2.17 -33.27 -22.75
CA LEU A 216 1.70 -31.90 -22.85
C LEU A 216 2.00 -31.34 -24.23
N ASP A 217 0.97 -30.81 -24.89
CA ASP A 217 1.14 -30.05 -26.13
C ASP A 217 1.76 -28.68 -25.83
N GLN A 218 3.05 -28.55 -26.13
CA GLN A 218 3.80 -27.33 -25.86
C GLN A 218 3.29 -26.14 -26.66
N ASP A 219 2.81 -26.36 -27.89
CA ASP A 219 2.33 -25.27 -28.74
C ASP A 219 1.01 -24.72 -28.20
N VAL A 220 0.09 -25.62 -27.81
CA VAL A 220 -1.17 -25.24 -27.15
C VAL A 220 -0.92 -24.56 -25.80
N LEU A 221 0.02 -25.07 -25.00
CA LEU A 221 0.37 -24.45 -23.72
C LEU A 221 0.96 -23.05 -23.89
N LYS A 222 1.90 -22.87 -24.84
CA LYS A 222 2.47 -21.55 -25.16
C LYS A 222 1.40 -20.59 -25.67
N GLN A 223 0.47 -21.06 -26.50
CA GLN A 223 -0.68 -20.29 -26.96
C GLN A 223 -1.58 -19.86 -25.80
N GLN A 224 -1.85 -20.74 -24.83
CA GLN A 224 -2.64 -20.39 -23.64
C GLN A 224 -1.92 -19.33 -22.78
N ILE A 225 -0.62 -19.51 -22.52
CA ILE A 225 0.18 -18.53 -21.76
C ILE A 225 0.20 -17.18 -22.49
N LYS A 226 0.38 -17.19 -23.82
CA LYS A 226 0.33 -16.00 -24.67
C LYS A 226 -1.01 -15.26 -24.51
N LYS A 227 -2.14 -15.96 -24.64
CA LYS A 227 -3.47 -15.37 -24.51
C LYS A 227 -3.69 -14.70 -23.15
N VAL A 228 -3.20 -15.30 -22.05
CA VAL A 228 -3.29 -14.70 -20.71
C VAL A 228 -2.48 -13.42 -20.61
N MET A 229 -1.27 -13.41 -21.17
CA MET A 229 -0.42 -12.22 -21.18
C MET A 229 -0.99 -11.11 -22.08
N GLU A 230 -1.47 -11.46 -23.28
CA GLU A 230 -2.14 -10.52 -24.18
C GLU A 230 -3.42 -9.92 -23.56
N PHE A 231 -4.21 -10.73 -22.85
CA PHE A 231 -5.36 -10.23 -22.09
C PHE A 231 -4.94 -9.19 -21.04
N SER A 232 -3.85 -9.46 -20.32
CA SER A 232 -3.30 -8.52 -19.33
C SER A 232 -2.86 -7.20 -19.97
N ILE A 233 -2.21 -7.27 -21.13
CA ILE A 233 -1.77 -6.09 -21.90
C ILE A 233 -2.97 -5.30 -22.42
N LYS A 234 -3.97 -5.97 -23.00
CA LYS A 234 -5.17 -5.34 -23.51
C LYS A 234 -6.00 -4.68 -22.40
N ASN A 235 -6.05 -5.28 -21.22
CA ASN A 235 -6.65 -4.65 -20.04
C ASN A 235 -5.90 -3.37 -19.64
N ALA A 236 -4.57 -3.42 -19.59
CA ALA A 236 -3.76 -2.23 -19.31
C ALA A 236 -3.99 -1.13 -20.38
N ALA A 237 -4.05 -1.52 -21.66
CA ALA A 237 -4.29 -0.61 -22.78
C ALA A 237 -5.66 0.08 -22.71
N SER A 238 -6.69 -0.65 -22.29
CA SER A 238 -8.06 -0.14 -22.22
C SER A 238 -8.26 1.02 -21.24
N ALA A 239 -7.30 1.25 -20.34
CA ALA A 239 -7.25 2.36 -19.39
C ALA A 239 -6.64 3.65 -19.96
N LEU A 240 -6.11 3.63 -21.19
CA LEU A 240 -5.39 4.75 -21.79
C LEU A 240 -6.27 5.50 -22.81
N THR A 241 -6.09 6.81 -22.88
CA THR A 241 -6.79 7.70 -23.83
C THR A 241 -5.85 8.74 -24.43
N GLY A 242 -6.18 9.26 -25.62
CA GLY A 242 -5.40 10.34 -26.24
C GLY A 242 -4.02 9.88 -26.73
N GLU A 243 -3.02 10.75 -26.63
CA GLU A 243 -1.65 10.52 -27.10
C GLU A 243 -0.98 9.30 -26.42
N GLN A 244 -1.26 9.09 -25.13
CA GLN A 244 -0.81 7.92 -24.36
C GLN A 244 -1.32 6.59 -24.95
N ALA A 245 -2.52 6.57 -25.55
CA ALA A 245 -3.05 5.37 -26.18
C ALA A 245 -2.33 5.06 -27.52
N GLU A 246 -1.88 6.09 -28.25
CA GLU A 246 -1.11 5.91 -29.48
C GLU A 246 0.34 5.51 -29.19
N GLU A 247 0.99 6.09 -28.17
CA GLU A 247 2.31 5.65 -27.71
C GLU A 247 2.27 4.21 -27.16
N PHE A 248 1.25 3.87 -26.38
CA PHE A 248 1.09 2.52 -25.87
C PHE A 248 0.85 1.50 -26.98
N LYS A 249 0.23 1.83 -28.11
CA LYS A 249 0.12 0.90 -29.25
C LYS A 249 1.49 0.49 -29.81
N LEU A 250 2.45 1.42 -29.86
CA LEU A 250 3.81 1.11 -30.28
C LEU A 250 4.51 0.22 -29.23
N HIS A 251 4.34 0.56 -27.95
CA HIS A 251 4.89 -0.23 -26.85
C HIS A 251 4.23 -1.62 -26.72
N GLU A 252 2.94 -1.75 -27.03
CA GLU A 252 2.18 -3.00 -27.08
C GLU A 252 2.77 -3.93 -28.15
N GLN A 253 3.14 -3.41 -29.31
CA GLN A 253 3.81 -4.19 -30.34
C GLN A 253 5.18 -4.69 -29.87
N GLU A 254 5.96 -3.86 -29.19
CA GLU A 254 7.25 -4.26 -28.61
C GLU A 254 7.08 -5.31 -27.51
N LEU A 255 6.11 -5.15 -26.61
CA LEU A 255 5.83 -6.06 -25.51
C LEU A 255 5.32 -7.41 -26.02
N ASN A 256 4.45 -7.41 -27.04
CA ASN A 256 4.02 -8.62 -27.72
C ASN A 256 5.20 -9.33 -28.41
N ALA A 257 6.13 -8.57 -29.03
CA ALA A 257 7.34 -9.16 -29.60
C ALA A 257 8.27 -9.75 -28.53
N GLN A 258 8.38 -9.13 -27.34
CA GLN A 258 9.12 -9.69 -26.21
C GLN A 258 8.47 -10.94 -25.63
N ILE A 259 7.12 -10.98 -25.56
CA ILE A 259 6.36 -12.18 -25.19
C ILE A 259 6.68 -13.32 -26.15
N GLU A 260 6.60 -13.07 -27.46
CA GLU A 260 6.90 -14.08 -28.48
C GLU A 260 8.32 -14.61 -28.35
N LYS A 261 9.30 -13.72 -28.15
CA LYS A 261 10.69 -14.11 -27.92
C LYS A 261 10.85 -14.97 -26.66
N THR A 262 10.19 -14.59 -25.56
CA THR A 262 10.25 -15.33 -24.30
C THR A 262 9.61 -16.71 -24.42
N LEU A 263 8.44 -16.80 -25.08
CA LEU A 263 7.75 -18.06 -25.34
C LEU A 263 8.50 -18.95 -26.33
N ALA A 264 9.21 -18.38 -27.30
CA ALA A 264 10.07 -19.13 -28.21
C ALA A 264 11.21 -19.83 -27.44
N ASN A 265 11.78 -19.15 -26.44
CA ASN A 265 12.88 -19.66 -25.62
C ASN A 265 12.41 -20.59 -24.48
N LEU A 266 11.12 -20.59 -24.15
CA LEU A 266 10.53 -21.51 -23.18
C LEU A 266 10.62 -22.96 -23.69
N LYS A 267 11.30 -23.81 -22.95
CA LYS A 267 11.38 -25.25 -23.20
C LYS A 267 10.83 -26.01 -22.03
N ILE A 268 9.88 -26.90 -22.29
CA ILE A 268 9.31 -27.80 -21.29
C ILE A 268 9.80 -29.20 -21.65
N GLU A 269 10.54 -29.84 -20.75
CA GLU A 269 11.23 -31.09 -21.02
C GLU A 269 11.04 -32.05 -19.84
N ASN A 270 11.40 -33.32 -20.02
CA ASN A 270 11.33 -34.35 -18.97
C ASN A 270 9.98 -34.40 -18.24
N THR A 271 8.89 -34.21 -19.00
CA THR A 271 7.52 -34.11 -18.46
C THR A 271 6.92 -35.48 -18.29
N ASP A 272 6.65 -35.85 -17.04
CA ASP A 272 5.90 -37.02 -16.64
C ASP A 272 4.57 -36.55 -16.02
N ALA A 273 3.53 -36.41 -16.85
CA ALA A 273 2.21 -35.96 -16.41
C ALA A 273 1.20 -37.13 -16.38
N TYR A 274 0.37 -37.17 -15.33
CA TYR A 274 -0.64 -38.20 -15.16
C TYR A 274 -1.98 -37.62 -14.70
N PHE A 275 -3.07 -38.24 -15.12
CA PHE A 275 -4.36 -38.20 -14.43
C PHE A 275 -4.52 -39.46 -13.60
N VAL A 276 -4.60 -39.32 -12.28
CA VAL A 276 -4.72 -40.44 -11.34
C VAL A 276 -6.16 -40.53 -10.85
N ILE A 277 -6.77 -41.71 -10.99
CA ILE A 277 -8.18 -41.95 -10.67
C ILE A 277 -8.25 -42.56 -9.28
N TYR A 278 -8.87 -41.84 -8.33
CA TYR A 278 -9.10 -42.32 -6.97
C TYR A 278 -10.56 -42.74 -6.73
N ALA A 279 -11.50 -42.11 -7.44
CA ALA A 279 -12.92 -42.47 -7.42
C ALA A 279 -13.63 -41.98 -8.70
N THR A 280 -14.90 -42.35 -8.88
CA THR A 280 -15.74 -41.90 -10.01
C THR A 280 -15.89 -40.38 -10.09
N ASP A 281 -15.69 -39.67 -8.99
CA ASP A 281 -15.78 -38.22 -8.85
C ASP A 281 -14.48 -37.59 -8.31
N ASN A 282 -13.38 -38.35 -8.27
CA ASN A 282 -12.10 -37.88 -7.76
C ASN A 282 -10.94 -38.30 -8.69
N VAL A 283 -10.57 -37.37 -9.56
CA VAL A 283 -9.40 -37.46 -10.45
C VAL A 283 -8.41 -36.35 -10.06
N LYS A 284 -7.12 -36.70 -9.95
CA LYS A 284 -6.05 -35.73 -9.66
C LYS A 284 -5.10 -35.64 -10.86
N TRP A 285 -4.73 -34.44 -11.27
CA TRP A 285 -3.63 -34.22 -12.22
C TRP A 285 -2.31 -34.09 -11.45
N VAL A 286 -1.25 -34.74 -11.95
CA VAL A 286 0.08 -34.71 -11.31
C VAL A 286 1.18 -34.55 -12.36
N ALA A 287 1.99 -33.50 -12.20
CA ALA A 287 3.28 -33.37 -12.87
C ALA A 287 4.36 -34.04 -12.02
N LYS A 288 4.57 -35.35 -12.21
CA LYS A 288 5.49 -36.16 -11.40
C LYS A 288 6.92 -35.63 -11.48
N ASN A 289 7.34 -35.26 -12.68
CA ASN A 289 8.58 -34.55 -12.93
C ASN A 289 8.36 -33.65 -14.15
N THR A 290 8.81 -32.40 -14.11
CA THR A 290 8.75 -31.47 -15.24
C THR A 290 9.89 -30.49 -15.14
N ASP A 291 10.67 -30.36 -16.20
CA ASP A 291 11.70 -29.34 -16.33
C ASP A 291 11.18 -28.22 -17.23
N ILE A 292 11.32 -26.98 -16.77
CA ILE A 292 10.98 -25.78 -17.54
C ILE A 292 12.25 -24.94 -17.61
N SER A 293 12.76 -24.70 -18.82
CA SER A 293 13.95 -23.89 -19.06
C SER A 293 13.57 -22.63 -19.84
N PHE A 294 14.17 -21.51 -19.48
CA PHE A 294 13.99 -20.20 -20.12
C PHE A 294 15.28 -19.38 -19.96
N ASP A 295 15.39 -18.23 -20.64
CA ASP A 295 16.62 -17.42 -20.65
C ASP A 295 17.11 -17.02 -19.25
N GLY A 296 16.20 -16.89 -18.28
CA GLY A 296 16.49 -16.51 -16.90
C GLY A 296 16.85 -17.67 -15.97
N GLY A 297 16.74 -18.93 -16.40
CA GLY A 297 17.06 -20.09 -15.57
C GLY A 297 16.23 -21.34 -15.87
N LYS A 298 16.25 -22.27 -14.92
CA LYS A 298 15.54 -23.55 -14.96
C LYS A 298 14.65 -23.71 -13.73
N ILE A 299 13.43 -24.18 -13.94
CA ILE A 299 12.52 -24.63 -12.89
C ILE A 299 12.35 -26.14 -13.03
N ASN A 300 12.54 -26.88 -11.95
CA ASN A 300 12.17 -28.30 -11.87
C ASN A 300 10.97 -28.43 -10.92
N ILE A 301 9.96 -29.16 -11.34
CA ILE A 301 8.74 -29.44 -10.59
C ILE A 301 8.65 -30.94 -10.37
N GLN A 302 8.47 -31.35 -9.12
CA GLN A 302 8.21 -32.74 -8.73
C GLN A 302 6.95 -32.78 -7.89
N GLN A 303 5.95 -33.55 -8.31
CA GLN A 303 4.69 -33.65 -7.58
C GLN A 303 4.30 -35.11 -7.31
N SER A 304 3.60 -35.30 -6.20
CA SER A 304 2.96 -36.54 -5.81
C SER A 304 1.58 -36.24 -5.25
N VAL A 305 0.64 -37.14 -5.49
CA VAL A 305 -0.76 -36.96 -5.09
C VAL A 305 -1.29 -38.24 -4.44
N THR A 306 -2.12 -38.08 -3.42
CA THR A 306 -3.01 -39.11 -2.87
C THR A 306 -4.46 -38.70 -3.13
N ALA A 307 -5.43 -39.50 -2.65
CA ALA A 307 -6.85 -39.16 -2.77
C ALA A 307 -7.20 -37.82 -2.11
N ASP A 308 -6.52 -37.49 -1.00
CA ASP A 308 -6.79 -36.36 -0.11
C ASP A 308 -5.63 -35.36 0.01
N ALA A 309 -4.49 -35.59 -0.64
CA ALA A 309 -3.34 -34.70 -0.51
C ALA A 309 -2.54 -34.55 -1.80
N SER A 310 -1.88 -33.39 -1.93
CA SER A 310 -0.87 -33.10 -2.92
C SER A 310 0.40 -32.67 -2.20
N LYS A 311 1.54 -33.16 -2.66
CA LYS A 311 2.86 -32.74 -2.18
C LYS A 311 3.75 -32.48 -3.37
N GLY A 312 4.59 -31.48 -3.28
CA GLY A 312 5.55 -31.25 -4.33
C GLY A 312 6.75 -30.46 -3.89
N LYS A 313 7.75 -30.50 -4.76
CA LYS A 313 9.01 -29.78 -4.65
C LYS A 313 9.22 -28.99 -5.93
N ILE A 314 9.48 -27.70 -5.80
CA ILE A 314 9.86 -26.82 -6.90
C ILE A 314 11.29 -26.38 -6.64
N THR A 315 12.16 -26.58 -7.61
CA THR A 315 13.55 -26.14 -7.57
C THR A 315 13.76 -25.09 -8.64
N ILE A 316 14.13 -23.87 -8.24
CA ILE A 316 14.41 -22.77 -9.15
C ILE A 316 15.91 -22.54 -9.19
N THR A 317 16.51 -22.76 -10.36
CA THR A 317 17.93 -22.61 -10.64
C THR A 317 18.12 -21.41 -11.57
N PRO A 318 18.49 -20.23 -11.05
CA PRO A 318 18.75 -19.05 -11.88
C PRO A 318 19.94 -19.23 -12.83
N ALA A 319 19.95 -18.49 -13.94
CA ALA A 319 21.06 -18.49 -14.89
C ALA A 319 22.36 -17.91 -14.27
N SER A 320 23.51 -18.52 -14.57
CA SER A 320 24.78 -18.32 -13.85
C SER A 320 25.47 -16.95 -14.01
N GLU A 321 24.91 -16.01 -14.78
CA GLU A 321 25.58 -14.74 -15.13
C GLU A 321 25.39 -13.60 -14.12
N GLN A 322 24.54 -13.77 -13.09
CA GLN A 322 24.33 -12.75 -12.05
C GLN A 322 24.95 -13.17 -10.71
N ARG A 323 25.78 -12.28 -10.13
CA ARG A 323 26.52 -12.51 -8.88
C ARG A 323 25.57 -12.93 -7.74
N LYS A 324 25.88 -14.06 -7.07
CA LYS A 324 25.15 -14.68 -5.95
C LYS A 324 23.73 -15.16 -6.28
N SER A 325 23.58 -15.96 -7.33
CA SER A 325 22.30 -16.58 -7.63
C SER A 325 22.22 -17.94 -6.93
N GLU A 326 21.50 -17.99 -5.80
CA GLU A 326 21.29 -19.22 -5.01
C GLU A 326 20.08 -20.00 -5.53
N THR A 327 20.15 -21.34 -5.51
CA THR A 327 19.03 -22.20 -5.86
C THR A 327 17.94 -22.10 -4.79
N ILE A 328 16.72 -21.80 -5.22
CA ILE A 328 15.54 -21.72 -4.35
C ILE A 328 14.82 -23.06 -4.38
N LEU A 329 14.50 -23.58 -3.19
CA LEU A 329 13.71 -24.79 -2.99
C LEU A 329 12.37 -24.40 -2.35
N ILE A 330 11.28 -24.89 -2.93
CA ILE A 330 9.93 -24.73 -2.41
C ILE A 330 9.34 -26.12 -2.22
N ASP A 331 9.23 -26.58 -0.98
CA ASP A 331 8.52 -27.81 -0.64
C ASP A 331 7.11 -27.45 -0.16
N TYR A 332 6.09 -28.10 -0.71
CA TYR A 332 4.71 -27.87 -0.32
C TYR A 332 3.96 -29.15 -0.03
N THR A 333 2.95 -29.04 0.83
CA THR A 333 1.93 -30.04 1.08
C THR A 333 0.59 -29.35 1.18
N VAL A 334 -0.42 -29.87 0.50
CA VAL A 334 -1.81 -29.44 0.59
C VAL A 334 -2.64 -30.68 0.89
N LYS A 335 -3.48 -30.63 1.91
CA LYS A 335 -4.37 -31.71 2.31
C LYS A 335 -5.81 -31.23 2.28
N GLU A 336 -6.64 -31.91 1.50
CA GLU A 336 -8.09 -31.75 1.50
C GLU A 336 -8.64 -32.34 2.81
N VAL A 337 -9.12 -31.46 3.70
CA VAL A 337 -9.81 -31.86 4.93
C VAL A 337 -11.26 -32.24 4.61
N ASN A 338 -11.88 -31.48 3.70
CA ASN A 338 -13.14 -31.75 3.04
C ASN A 338 -13.21 -30.94 1.74
N LYS A 339 -14.28 -31.09 0.96
CA LYS A 339 -14.49 -30.41 -0.35
C LYS A 339 -14.33 -28.89 -0.32
N THR A 340 -14.41 -28.27 0.86
CA THR A 340 -14.40 -26.82 1.06
C THR A 340 -13.27 -26.34 1.96
N LYS A 341 -12.41 -27.22 2.47
CA LYS A 341 -11.34 -26.86 3.40
C LYS A 341 -10.07 -27.61 3.11
N TYR A 342 -8.97 -26.85 3.03
CA TYR A 342 -7.65 -27.35 2.74
C TYR A 342 -6.67 -26.90 3.83
N ASP A 343 -5.90 -27.83 4.36
CA ASP A 343 -4.75 -27.53 5.20
C ASP A 343 -3.51 -27.52 4.32
N PHE A 344 -2.56 -26.61 4.57
CA PHE A 344 -1.36 -26.51 3.75
C PHE A 344 -0.12 -26.18 4.56
N THR A 345 1.03 -26.54 3.98
CA THR A 345 2.36 -26.18 4.46
C THR A 345 3.24 -25.90 3.26
N VAL A 346 3.97 -24.79 3.28
CA VAL A 346 4.96 -24.40 2.28
C VAL A 346 6.25 -24.04 3.00
N LEU A 347 7.37 -24.60 2.55
CA LEU A 347 8.71 -24.31 3.04
C LEU A 347 9.52 -23.75 1.88
N ILE A 348 10.07 -22.56 2.05
CA ILE A 348 10.95 -21.91 1.09
C ILE A 348 12.34 -21.80 1.71
N SER A 349 13.34 -22.36 1.05
CA SER A 349 14.73 -22.34 1.52
C SER A 349 15.70 -22.14 0.37
N ASP A 350 16.91 -21.68 0.68
CA ASP A 350 18.04 -21.83 -0.23
C ASP A 350 18.67 -23.23 -0.08
N ALA A 351 19.40 -23.68 -1.10
CA ALA A 351 20.01 -25.01 -1.14
C ALA A 351 21.22 -25.22 -0.18
N ALA A 352 21.66 -24.19 0.54
CA ALA A 352 22.76 -24.29 1.50
C ALA A 352 22.27 -24.82 2.87
N ALA A 353 23.13 -25.60 3.54
CA ALA A 353 22.78 -26.36 4.76
C ALA A 353 22.45 -25.51 6.01
N ASN A 354 22.56 -24.18 5.96
CA ASN A 354 22.31 -23.25 7.07
C ASN A 354 21.30 -22.14 6.69
N SER A 355 20.42 -22.40 5.72
CA SER A 355 19.55 -21.41 5.11
C SER A 355 18.40 -20.93 6.00
N LYS A 356 18.07 -19.65 5.88
CA LYS A 356 16.90 -19.07 6.55
C LYS A 356 15.64 -19.56 5.84
N VAL A 357 14.88 -20.42 6.51
CA VAL A 357 13.66 -21.01 5.95
C VAL A 357 12.47 -20.10 6.22
N VAL A 358 11.70 -19.78 5.17
CA VAL A 358 10.35 -19.24 5.32
C VAL A 358 9.39 -20.41 5.38
N LYS A 359 8.62 -20.51 6.47
CA LYS A 359 7.57 -21.52 6.65
C LYS A 359 6.22 -20.86 6.59
N ILE A 360 5.33 -21.34 5.73
CA ILE A 360 3.93 -20.93 5.68
C ILE A 360 3.09 -22.15 6.03
N GLU A 361 2.22 -22.07 7.02
CA GLU A 361 1.34 -23.20 7.37
C GLU A 361 -0.02 -22.73 7.86
N GLY A 362 -1.07 -23.47 7.53
CA GLY A 362 -2.41 -23.10 7.96
C GLY A 362 -3.50 -23.83 7.19
N SER A 363 -4.66 -23.18 7.12
CA SER A 363 -5.82 -23.67 6.39
C SER A 363 -6.49 -22.58 5.56
N LEU A 364 -7.17 -23.00 4.51
CA LEU A 364 -8.00 -22.18 3.65
C LEU A 364 -9.36 -22.87 3.53
N ALA A 365 -10.42 -22.17 3.92
CA ALA A 365 -11.78 -22.63 3.65
C ALA A 365 -12.45 -21.79 2.56
N LEU A 366 -13.20 -22.45 1.69
CA LEU A 366 -13.84 -21.89 0.51
C LEU A 366 -15.33 -22.22 0.55
N ALA A 367 -16.18 -21.25 0.25
CA ALA A 367 -17.60 -21.49 0.01
C ALA A 367 -17.99 -20.84 -1.31
N LEU A 368 -18.66 -21.58 -2.19
CA LEU A 368 -19.15 -21.09 -3.48
C LEU A 368 -20.65 -21.38 -3.58
N SER A 369 -21.39 -20.42 -4.13
CA SER A 369 -22.82 -20.49 -4.43
C SER A 369 -23.09 -19.76 -5.74
N GLU A 370 -24.27 -19.93 -6.31
CA GLU A 370 -24.67 -19.25 -7.55
C GLU A 370 -24.60 -17.71 -7.45
N LYS A 371 -24.86 -17.17 -6.25
CA LYS A 371 -24.89 -15.73 -5.98
C LYS A 371 -23.75 -15.25 -5.08
N GLY A 372 -22.69 -16.04 -4.86
CA GLY A 372 -21.60 -15.55 -4.02
C GLY A 372 -20.50 -16.55 -3.72
N PHE A 373 -19.35 -16.03 -3.28
CA PHE A 373 -18.26 -16.84 -2.76
C PHE A 373 -17.68 -16.27 -1.46
N SER A 374 -17.00 -17.11 -0.69
CA SER A 374 -16.25 -16.74 0.51
C SER A 374 -14.94 -17.52 0.58
N ILE A 375 -13.88 -16.84 1.00
CA ILE A 375 -12.54 -17.36 1.22
C ILE A 375 -12.15 -17.02 2.66
N LYS A 376 -11.81 -18.03 3.45
CA LYS A 376 -11.47 -17.93 4.86
C LYS A 376 -10.03 -18.38 5.09
N PRO A 377 -9.03 -17.49 4.97
CA PRO A 377 -7.67 -17.81 5.32
C PRO A 377 -7.48 -17.90 6.84
N ASP A 378 -6.71 -18.88 7.28
CA ASP A 378 -6.19 -19.01 8.65
C ASP A 378 -4.79 -19.64 8.60
N PHE A 379 -3.75 -18.83 8.47
CA PHE A 379 -2.38 -19.32 8.32
C PHE A 379 -1.35 -18.44 9.02
N SER A 380 -0.16 -19.00 9.21
CA SER A 380 1.00 -18.33 9.76
C SER A 380 2.16 -18.37 8.77
N VAL A 381 2.94 -17.29 8.71
CA VAL A 381 4.22 -17.18 8.02
C VAL A 381 5.29 -16.99 9.08
N THR A 382 6.27 -17.87 9.14
CA THR A 382 7.40 -17.81 10.08
C THR A 382 8.69 -17.66 9.31
N TYR A 383 9.53 -16.74 9.77
CA TYR A 383 10.88 -16.54 9.27
C TYR A 383 11.79 -16.10 10.42
N GLN A 384 12.80 -16.93 10.73
CA GLN A 384 13.67 -16.73 11.89
C GLN A 384 12.85 -16.53 13.19
N ASP A 385 13.02 -15.39 13.85
CA ASP A 385 12.36 -15.03 15.11
C ASP A 385 11.04 -14.26 14.89
N MET A 386 10.56 -14.18 13.66
CA MET A 386 9.33 -13.47 13.28
C MET A 386 8.22 -14.45 12.91
N THR A 387 7.01 -14.22 13.42
CA THR A 387 5.80 -14.95 12.99
C THR A 387 4.69 -13.96 12.68
N ALA A 388 4.15 -14.03 11.47
CA ALA A 388 2.97 -13.32 11.03
C ALA A 388 1.79 -14.29 10.94
N LYS A 389 0.67 -14.01 11.60
CA LYS A 389 -0.56 -14.80 11.54
C LYS A 389 -1.64 -14.02 10.80
N VAL A 390 -2.26 -14.63 9.81
CA VAL A 390 -3.34 -14.07 9.00
C VAL A 390 -4.60 -14.89 9.23
N GLN A 391 -5.68 -14.25 9.65
CA GLN A 391 -6.98 -14.88 9.84
C GLN A 391 -8.08 -13.98 9.30
N GLY A 392 -9.08 -14.54 8.61
CA GLY A 392 -10.18 -13.71 8.14
C GLY A 392 -11.21 -14.41 7.26
N GLU A 393 -12.06 -13.58 6.66
CA GLU A 393 -13.03 -13.92 5.64
C GLU A 393 -13.08 -12.80 4.60
N TYR A 394 -12.90 -13.16 3.34
CA TYR A 394 -13.23 -12.33 2.19
C TYR A 394 -14.46 -12.94 1.52
N LYS A 395 -15.52 -12.17 1.35
CA LYS A 395 -16.81 -12.66 0.85
C LYS A 395 -17.38 -11.70 -0.18
N VAL A 396 -17.93 -12.26 -1.25
CA VAL A 396 -18.63 -11.52 -2.32
C VAL A 396 -20.01 -12.14 -2.49
N ASN A 397 -21.06 -11.33 -2.49
CA ASN A 397 -22.42 -11.75 -2.83
C ASN A 397 -22.98 -10.87 -3.94
N LEU A 398 -23.67 -11.46 -4.89
CA LEU A 398 -24.59 -10.78 -5.79
C LEU A 398 -25.90 -10.55 -5.03
N ILE A 399 -26.38 -9.32 -5.00
CA ILE A 399 -27.57 -8.91 -4.23
C ILE A 399 -28.59 -8.24 -5.15
N ASP A 400 -29.87 -8.32 -4.81
CA ASP A 400 -30.93 -7.86 -5.69
C ASP A 400 -31.13 -6.32 -5.62
N ALA A 401 -30.86 -5.72 -4.47
CA ALA A 401 -30.97 -4.27 -4.25
C ALA A 401 -30.08 -3.78 -3.10
N HIS A 402 -29.60 -2.54 -3.21
CA HIS A 402 -28.93 -1.77 -2.17
C HIS A 402 -29.41 -0.32 -2.25
N THR A 403 -29.61 0.33 -1.10
CA THR A 403 -29.93 1.76 -1.05
C THR A 403 -28.67 2.51 -0.66
N PHE A 404 -28.05 3.19 -1.61
CA PHE A 404 -26.85 3.99 -1.37
C PHE A 404 -27.12 5.14 -0.40
N THR A 405 -26.20 5.35 0.54
CA THR A 405 -26.33 6.43 1.52
C THR A 405 -26.40 7.79 0.83
N ALA A 406 -27.42 8.60 1.14
CA ALA A 406 -27.48 9.99 0.70
C ALA A 406 -26.47 10.84 1.49
N PRO A 407 -25.58 11.60 0.84
CA PRO A 407 -24.61 12.44 1.54
C PRO A 407 -25.33 13.67 2.13
N THR A 408 -25.61 13.63 3.44
CA THR A 408 -26.14 14.78 4.20
C THR A 408 -24.99 15.57 4.83
N GLU A 409 -25.10 16.89 4.95
CA GLU A 409 -24.06 17.76 5.54
C GLU A 409 -22.70 17.68 4.81
N THR A 410 -22.73 17.87 3.49
CA THR A 410 -21.53 17.88 2.65
C THR A 410 -20.71 19.16 2.83
N ILE A 411 -19.42 19.00 3.06
CA ILE A 411 -18.42 20.07 3.02
C ILE A 411 -17.62 19.93 1.73
N ASP A 412 -17.39 21.03 1.03
CA ASP A 412 -16.51 21.04 -0.14
C ASP A 412 -15.04 20.97 0.30
N ALA A 413 -14.23 20.10 -0.29
CA ALA A 413 -12.81 20.01 0.03
C ALA A 413 -12.08 21.37 -0.15
N ALA A 414 -12.51 22.20 -1.11
CA ALA A 414 -11.97 23.55 -1.31
C ALA A 414 -12.25 24.46 -0.10
N SER A 415 -13.41 24.33 0.54
CA SER A 415 -13.77 25.11 1.74
C SER A 415 -12.96 24.68 2.98
N ILE A 416 -12.51 23.43 3.04
CA ILE A 416 -11.64 22.93 4.13
C ILE A 416 -10.24 23.53 3.98
N LEU A 417 -9.70 23.56 2.76
CA LEU A 417 -8.39 24.14 2.47
C LEU A 417 -8.40 25.67 2.62
N GLY A 418 -9.46 26.35 2.18
CA GLY A 418 -9.65 27.79 2.37
C GLY A 418 -9.86 28.23 3.83
N GLY A 419 -10.47 27.38 4.66
CA GLY A 419 -10.61 27.63 6.10
C GLY A 419 -9.33 27.38 6.93
N LEU A 420 -8.42 26.53 6.43
CA LEU A 420 -7.12 26.24 7.05
C LEU A 420 -6.03 27.25 6.60
N ILE A 421 -6.21 27.88 5.44
CA ILE A 421 -5.31 28.88 4.85
C ILE A 421 -6.14 30.12 4.47
N PRO A 422 -6.18 31.16 5.33
CA PRO A 422 -6.92 32.40 5.03
C PRO A 422 -6.40 33.03 3.73
N GLY A 423 -7.25 33.10 2.69
CA GLY A 423 -6.91 33.67 1.37
C GLY A 423 -7.09 32.73 0.17
N LEU A 424 -7.40 31.45 0.39
CA LEU A 424 -7.75 30.50 -0.69
C LEU A 424 -9.24 30.51 -1.08
N GLU A 425 -10.04 31.42 -0.51
CA GLU A 425 -11.46 31.57 -0.82
C GLU A 425 -11.67 32.29 -2.17
N SER A 426 -11.30 31.66 -3.28
CA SER A 426 -11.76 32.05 -4.59
C SER A 426 -12.33 30.85 -5.30
N SER A 427 -13.61 30.95 -5.69
CA SER A 427 -14.43 29.94 -6.38
C SER A 427 -13.94 29.56 -7.79
N ASP A 428 -12.70 29.91 -8.15
CA ASP A 428 -12.09 29.73 -9.47
C ASP A 428 -10.62 29.25 -9.37
N THR A 429 -10.21 28.52 -8.33
CA THR A 429 -8.96 27.74 -8.42
C THR A 429 -9.22 26.55 -9.32
N ASP A 430 -9.15 26.83 -10.62
CA ASP A 430 -9.00 25.85 -11.67
C ASP A 430 -7.73 25.05 -11.35
N PHE A 431 -7.89 23.74 -11.13
CA PHE A 431 -6.75 22.83 -11.03
C PHE A 431 -6.15 22.55 -12.42
N SER A 432 -6.65 23.17 -13.49
CA SER A 432 -5.99 23.19 -14.80
C SER A 432 -4.83 24.20 -14.79
N GLY A 433 -3.69 23.78 -14.24
CA GLY A 433 -2.42 24.39 -14.62
C GLY A 433 -2.08 23.93 -16.03
N ASP A 434 -2.01 24.85 -16.98
CA ASP A 434 -1.32 24.66 -18.26
C ASP A 434 0.07 24.02 -18.00
N GLU A 435 0.54 23.19 -18.93
CA GLU A 435 1.67 22.23 -18.83
C GLU A 435 3.06 22.79 -18.46
N GLU A 436 3.19 23.99 -17.91
CA GLU A 436 4.41 24.46 -17.26
C GLU A 436 4.11 24.85 -15.81
N GLU A 437 4.77 24.13 -14.88
CA GLU A 437 4.76 24.30 -13.43
C GLU A 437 3.84 23.38 -12.58
N ILE A 438 3.76 22.09 -12.94
CA ILE A 438 3.68 21.02 -11.92
C ILE A 438 5.11 20.58 -11.60
N ILE A 439 5.86 21.38 -10.83
CA ILE A 439 7.15 20.96 -10.30
C ILE A 439 6.89 20.13 -9.03
N GLY A 440 6.99 18.81 -9.17
CA GLY A 440 7.35 17.93 -8.06
C GLY A 440 6.25 17.02 -7.50
N LEU A 441 5.58 16.23 -8.33
CA LEU A 441 4.97 14.95 -7.90
C LEU A 441 5.86 13.73 -8.22
N GLU A 442 7.06 13.97 -8.74
CA GLU A 442 8.08 12.95 -9.00
C GLU A 442 9.11 12.89 -7.86
N GLU A 443 8.64 12.74 -6.63
CA GLU A 443 9.44 12.20 -5.53
C GLU A 443 8.50 11.58 -4.48
N VAL A 444 7.97 10.39 -4.78
CA VAL A 444 7.52 9.47 -3.73
C VAL A 444 8.78 8.97 -3.00
N ALA A 445 9.39 9.88 -2.24
CA ALA A 445 10.43 9.58 -1.28
C ALA A 445 9.77 9.10 0.02
N THR A 446 10.39 8.09 0.62
CA THR A 446 10.05 7.37 1.86
C THR A 446 9.33 8.19 2.94
N LEU A 447 8.53 7.54 3.81
CA LEU A 447 7.78 8.08 4.97
C LEU A 447 8.44 9.25 5.75
N THR A 448 9.76 9.37 5.72
CA THR A 448 10.55 10.47 6.28
C THR A 448 10.41 11.82 5.55
N GLY A 449 10.21 11.83 4.22
CA GLY A 449 10.05 13.04 3.40
C GLY A 449 8.71 13.73 3.59
N ALA A 450 7.61 12.98 3.64
CA ALA A 450 6.26 13.52 3.91
C ALA A 450 6.15 14.17 5.30
N GLN A 451 6.85 13.60 6.30
CA GLN A 451 6.92 14.18 7.64
C GLN A 451 7.70 15.50 7.66
N ALA A 452 8.79 15.61 6.89
CA ALA A 452 9.57 16.83 6.75
C ALA A 452 8.75 17.97 6.13
N ALA A 453 8.03 17.69 5.03
CA ALA A 453 7.15 18.66 4.37
C ALA A 453 6.00 19.14 5.29
N THR A 454 5.42 18.22 6.08
CA THR A 454 4.39 18.55 7.08
C THR A 454 4.94 19.46 8.18
N ARG A 455 6.15 19.18 8.68
CA ARG A 455 6.83 20.03 9.68
C ARG A 455 7.13 21.42 9.13
N ASP A 456 7.59 21.51 7.88
CA ASP A 456 7.87 22.78 7.23
C ASP A 456 6.61 23.64 7.03
N THR A 457 5.50 23.02 6.63
CA THR A 457 4.19 23.70 6.55
C THR A 457 3.76 24.24 7.92
N ALA A 458 3.94 23.44 8.99
CA ALA A 458 3.66 23.88 10.36
C ALA A 458 4.56 25.06 10.79
N ARG A 459 5.86 25.05 10.43
CA ARG A 459 6.77 26.16 10.70
C ARG A 459 6.32 27.46 10.03
N GLN A 460 5.90 27.40 8.75
CA GLN A 460 5.38 28.57 8.04
C GLN A 460 4.15 29.16 8.75
N LYS A 461 3.20 28.29 9.12
CA LYS A 461 2.01 28.71 9.89
C LYS A 461 2.40 29.36 11.21
N TYR A 462 3.30 28.75 11.98
CA TYR A 462 3.72 29.28 13.28
C TYR A 462 4.45 30.62 13.18
N LEU A 463 5.25 30.83 12.13
CA LEU A 463 5.84 32.14 11.85
C LEU A 463 4.78 33.18 11.44
N ALA A 464 3.74 32.79 10.68
CA ALA A 464 2.64 33.68 10.33
C ALA A 464 1.77 34.06 11.54
N ASP A 465 1.53 33.11 12.47
CA ASP A 465 0.83 33.36 13.74
C ASP A 465 1.64 34.33 14.62
N LEU A 466 2.97 34.14 14.72
CA LEU A 466 3.88 35.06 15.41
C LEU A 466 3.89 36.44 14.75
N ALA A 467 3.95 36.52 13.41
CA ALA A 467 3.89 37.78 12.68
C ALA A 467 2.58 38.52 12.98
N SER A 468 1.45 37.82 12.93
CA SER A 468 0.15 38.42 13.24
C SER A 468 0.10 38.99 14.67
N ALA A 469 0.65 38.27 15.65
CA ALA A 469 0.73 38.75 17.03
C ALA A 469 1.67 39.96 17.19
N ILE A 470 2.80 39.99 16.46
CA ILE A 470 3.74 41.12 16.42
C ILE A 470 3.06 42.35 15.82
N GLU A 471 2.31 42.20 14.73
CA GLU A 471 1.59 43.31 14.08
C GLU A 471 0.46 43.86 14.95
N ILE A 472 -0.30 42.99 15.63
CA ILE A 472 -1.30 43.41 16.62
C ILE A 472 -0.61 44.18 17.77
N TYR A 473 0.55 43.70 18.24
CA TYR A 473 1.32 44.39 19.26
C TYR A 473 1.78 45.77 18.79
N MET A 474 2.30 45.87 17.56
CA MET A 474 2.74 47.13 16.95
C MET A 474 1.59 48.11 16.79
N ALA A 475 0.43 47.66 16.31
CA ALA A 475 -0.78 48.49 16.21
C ALA A 475 -1.24 49.00 17.59
N ALA A 476 -1.09 48.18 18.64
CA ALA A 476 -1.49 48.54 20.00
C ALA A 476 -0.48 49.43 20.74
N LYS A 477 0.81 49.35 20.41
CA LYS A 477 1.90 50.01 21.17
C LYS A 477 2.66 51.07 20.39
N GLY A 478 2.53 51.11 19.07
CA GLY A 478 3.27 51.99 18.17
C GLY A 478 4.71 51.56 17.92
N GLU A 479 5.14 50.43 18.48
CA GLU A 479 6.49 49.88 18.37
C GLU A 479 6.44 48.34 18.34
N TYR A 480 7.39 47.74 17.64
CA TYR A 480 7.59 46.29 17.67
C TYR A 480 8.15 45.83 19.03
N PRO A 481 7.85 44.59 19.45
CA PRO A 481 8.35 44.08 20.73
C PRO A 481 9.88 44.03 20.72
N ALA A 482 10.47 44.34 21.88
CA ALA A 482 11.91 44.34 22.05
C ALA A 482 12.52 42.98 21.68
N GLN A 483 13.62 43.01 20.94
CA GLN A 483 14.30 41.79 20.52
C GLN A 483 14.85 41.03 21.75
N PRO A 484 14.47 39.76 21.95
CA PRO A 484 14.99 38.95 23.04
C PRO A 484 16.43 38.52 22.75
N VAL A 485 17.15 38.09 23.79
CA VAL A 485 18.52 37.59 23.66
C VAL A 485 18.56 36.44 22.66
N ASN A 486 19.49 36.50 21.71
CA ASN A 486 19.63 35.54 20.60
C ASN A 486 18.39 35.42 19.69
N GLY A 487 17.42 36.33 19.79
CA GLY A 487 16.18 36.29 19.02
C GLY A 487 15.21 35.18 19.42
N ASP A 488 15.35 34.59 20.62
CA ASP A 488 14.50 33.50 21.10
C ASP A 488 13.03 33.93 21.28
N THR A 489 12.17 33.44 20.39
CA THR A 489 10.73 33.74 20.38
C THR A 489 9.99 33.25 21.63
N SER A 490 10.51 32.27 22.38
CA SER A 490 9.91 31.83 23.65
C SER A 490 9.88 32.92 24.72
N LYS A 491 10.65 34.01 24.54
CA LYS A 491 10.71 35.15 25.44
C LYS A 491 9.71 36.26 25.10
N LEU A 492 8.92 36.10 24.04
CA LEU A 492 7.86 37.04 23.66
C LEU A 492 6.56 36.77 24.43
N THR A 493 6.65 36.48 25.73
CA THR A 493 5.51 36.07 26.59
C THR A 493 4.38 37.09 26.62
N VAL A 494 4.71 38.35 26.31
CA VAL A 494 3.77 39.47 26.19
C VAL A 494 2.60 39.19 25.24
N PHE A 495 2.76 38.32 24.23
CA PHE A 495 1.67 37.95 23.33
C PHE A 495 0.62 37.06 24.01
N VAL A 496 1.04 36.19 24.93
CA VAL A 496 0.15 35.33 25.70
C VAL A 496 -0.48 36.12 26.84
N GLU A 497 0.31 36.92 27.55
CA GLU A 497 -0.17 37.78 28.63
C GLU A 497 -1.24 38.78 28.18
N ARG A 498 -1.17 39.24 26.93
CA ARG A 498 -2.15 40.15 26.32
C ARG A 498 -3.28 39.43 25.55
N GLY A 499 -3.26 38.10 25.50
CA GLY A 499 -4.26 37.30 24.80
C GLY A 499 -4.22 37.40 23.26
N TYR A 500 -3.13 37.89 22.67
CA TYR A 500 -2.93 37.90 21.22
C TYR A 500 -2.66 36.49 20.68
N LEU A 501 -2.08 35.63 21.52
CA LEU A 501 -1.90 34.21 21.28
C LEU A 501 -2.35 33.42 22.51
N LYS A 502 -2.90 32.22 22.28
CA LYS A 502 -3.22 31.29 23.37
C LYS A 502 -1.95 30.72 24.01
N GLU A 503 -0.94 30.44 23.20
CA GLU A 503 0.40 29.98 23.59
C GLU A 503 1.42 30.44 22.55
N LEU A 504 2.71 30.46 22.92
CA LEU A 504 3.77 30.79 21.97
C LEU A 504 4.08 29.58 21.07
N PRO A 505 4.01 29.73 19.74
CA PRO A 505 4.42 28.68 18.82
C PRO A 505 5.89 28.32 19.01
N SER A 506 6.21 27.03 18.86
CA SER A 506 7.57 26.50 18.94
C SER A 506 7.80 25.53 17.78
N ASP A 507 9.06 25.27 17.42
CA ASP A 507 9.38 24.37 16.31
C ASP A 507 8.74 22.99 16.58
N PRO A 508 8.08 22.37 15.56
CA PRO A 508 7.54 21.03 15.67
C PRO A 508 8.57 19.99 16.09
N LEU A 509 9.84 20.19 15.71
CA LEU A 509 10.95 19.32 16.09
C LEU A 509 11.78 19.98 17.21
N LYS A 510 11.54 19.55 18.45
CA LYS A 510 12.16 20.14 19.67
C LYS A 510 13.68 20.06 19.71
N THR A 511 14.29 19.17 18.93
CA THR A 511 15.75 19.02 18.82
C THR A 511 16.39 20.00 17.86
N THR A 512 15.61 20.67 17.00
CA THR A 512 16.13 21.65 16.03
C THR A 512 16.58 22.91 16.76
N ALA A 513 17.82 23.33 16.53
CA ALA A 513 18.31 24.61 17.03
C ALA A 513 17.67 25.76 16.23
N ALA A 514 17.23 26.82 16.92
CA ALA A 514 16.72 28.00 16.24
C ALA A 514 17.77 28.61 15.31
N VAL A 515 17.32 29.15 14.18
CA VAL A 515 18.18 29.69 13.13
C VAL A 515 19.05 30.81 13.66
N LYS A 516 20.37 30.69 13.49
CA LYS A 516 21.27 31.81 13.73
C LYS A 516 21.05 32.90 12.69
N VAL A 517 20.69 34.10 13.15
CA VAL A 517 20.55 35.31 12.33
C VAL A 517 21.52 36.37 12.84
N GLY A 518 22.45 36.81 11.98
CA GLY A 518 23.44 37.83 12.29
C GLY A 518 24.74 37.33 12.91
N SER A 519 25.78 38.15 12.79
CA SER A 519 27.14 37.89 13.29
C SER A 519 27.31 38.17 14.78
N ASP A 520 26.41 38.97 15.35
CA ASP A 520 26.31 39.33 16.77
C ASP A 520 25.71 38.20 17.64
N ASN A 521 24.95 37.30 17.03
CA ASN A 521 24.48 36.08 17.67
C ASN A 521 25.61 35.03 17.72
N LYS A 522 26.27 34.92 18.88
CA LYS A 522 27.43 34.02 19.08
C LYS A 522 27.06 32.53 19.05
N THR A 523 25.79 32.18 19.24
CA THR A 523 25.27 30.80 19.24
C THR A 523 23.96 30.71 18.44
N ASN A 524 23.56 29.50 18.06
CA ASN A 524 22.17 29.24 17.64
C ASN A 524 21.21 29.64 18.78
N GLY A 525 19.97 30.02 18.45
CA GLY A 525 18.95 30.32 19.46
C GLY A 525 18.50 29.04 20.19
N ALA A 526 17.54 29.18 21.11
CA ALA A 526 17.07 28.06 21.92
C ALA A 526 16.57 26.87 21.07
N GLN A 527 16.85 25.64 21.51
CA GLN A 527 16.34 24.43 20.84
C GLN A 527 14.81 24.41 20.86
N GLY A 528 14.23 24.01 19.74
CA GLY A 528 12.79 23.94 19.53
C GLY A 528 12.12 25.30 19.38
N GLN A 529 12.85 26.39 19.10
CA GLN A 529 12.29 27.74 18.98
C GLN A 529 12.55 28.38 17.62
N PHE A 530 11.79 29.43 17.31
CA PHE A 530 12.01 30.29 16.14
C PHE A 530 12.86 31.51 16.50
N THR A 531 13.43 32.15 15.49
CA THR A 531 14.25 33.35 15.67
C THR A 531 13.51 34.60 15.24
N TYR A 532 13.49 35.62 16.08
CA TYR A 532 12.96 36.96 15.83
C TYR A 532 14.07 38.01 15.90
N ARG A 533 14.12 38.92 14.93
CA ARG A 533 15.13 39.98 14.85
C ARG A 533 14.54 41.29 14.36
N LEU A 534 14.88 42.39 15.01
CA LEU A 534 14.53 43.74 14.55
C LEU A 534 15.53 44.24 13.51
N ILE A 535 15.01 44.82 12.44
CA ILE A 535 15.77 45.38 11.32
C ILE A 535 15.20 46.77 10.95
N LYS A 536 15.85 47.47 10.00
CA LYS A 536 15.34 48.75 9.50
C LYS A 536 14.16 48.54 8.56
N SER A 537 13.19 49.46 8.61
CA SER A 537 12.15 49.52 7.58
C SER A 537 12.74 49.80 6.20
N LYS A 538 11.95 49.61 5.13
CA LYS A 538 12.34 49.93 3.76
C LYS A 538 12.84 51.37 3.59
N ASP A 539 12.25 52.30 4.34
CA ASP A 539 12.61 53.73 4.37
C ASP A 539 13.75 54.08 5.34
N GLY A 540 14.35 53.07 5.98
CA GLY A 540 15.53 53.22 6.83
C GLY A 540 15.25 53.55 8.30
N LYS A 541 13.99 53.45 8.76
CA LYS A 541 13.63 53.66 10.18
C LYS A 541 14.22 52.54 11.04
N ASP A 542 14.99 52.89 12.07
CA ASP A 542 15.53 51.94 13.04
C ASP A 542 14.40 51.14 13.71
N ALA A 543 14.58 49.82 13.81
CA ALA A 543 13.57 48.88 14.33
C ALA A 543 12.18 49.07 13.69
N GLY A 544 12.15 49.48 12.42
CA GLY A 544 10.94 49.74 11.65
C GLY A 544 10.41 48.54 10.86
N SER A 545 11.11 47.40 10.90
CA SER A 545 10.70 46.10 10.35
C SER A 545 11.28 44.97 11.21
N TYR A 546 10.84 43.74 10.97
CA TYR A 546 11.39 42.56 11.64
C TYR A 546 11.53 41.35 10.71
N LEU A 547 12.33 40.41 11.18
CA LEU A 547 12.61 39.14 10.52
C LEU A 547 12.30 37.99 11.47
N LEU A 548 11.54 37.03 10.96
CA LEU A 548 11.30 35.73 11.57
C LEU A 548 12.01 34.65 10.75
N ALA A 549 12.67 33.70 11.40
CA ALA A 549 13.39 32.63 10.71
C ALA A 549 13.18 31.26 11.37
N ALA A 550 13.07 30.24 10.51
CA ALA A 550 13.00 28.84 10.85
C ALA A 550 13.91 28.01 9.93
N ARG A 551 14.31 26.82 10.39
CA ARG A 551 14.98 25.85 9.53
C ARG A 551 13.93 25.22 8.62
N ALA A 552 14.25 25.08 7.33
CA ALA A 552 13.47 24.26 6.42
C ALA A 552 14.15 22.89 6.27
N GLU A 553 13.36 21.85 5.99
CA GLU A 553 13.82 20.50 5.72
C GLU A 553 13.62 20.12 4.24
N SER A 554 12.71 20.79 3.54
CA SER A 554 12.39 20.55 2.13
C SER A 554 12.86 21.72 1.24
N LEU A 555 13.43 21.39 0.08
CA LEU A 555 13.99 22.36 -0.88
C LEU A 555 12.94 23.33 -1.44
N ASN A 556 11.72 22.84 -1.65
CA ASN A 556 10.59 23.60 -2.19
C ASN A 556 9.97 24.60 -1.19
N ILE A 557 10.24 24.45 0.11
CA ILE A 557 9.72 25.36 1.14
C ILE A 557 10.75 26.43 1.51
N ALA A 558 12.04 26.14 1.37
CA ALA A 558 13.09 27.07 1.73
C ALA A 558 13.13 28.28 0.77
N ASN A 559 13.15 29.49 1.33
CA ASN A 559 13.23 30.74 0.57
C ASN A 559 14.51 31.54 0.87
N ALA A 560 15.40 30.99 1.69
CA ALA A 560 16.69 31.57 2.01
C ALA A 560 17.71 30.47 2.34
N THR A 561 18.98 30.85 2.34
CA THR A 561 20.07 29.98 2.77
C THR A 561 20.61 30.41 4.14
N SER A 562 21.34 29.52 4.80
CA SER A 562 22.09 29.85 6.02
C SER A 562 23.01 31.06 5.85
N LYS A 563 23.68 31.16 4.69
CA LYS A 563 24.64 32.24 4.38
C LYS A 563 24.01 33.60 4.18
N MET A 564 22.78 33.66 3.66
CA MET A 564 22.03 34.92 3.55
C MET A 564 21.74 35.54 4.92
N LEU A 565 21.70 34.75 6.00
CA LEU A 565 21.33 35.22 7.33
C LEU A 565 22.52 35.62 8.21
N GLU A 566 23.75 35.25 7.85
CA GLU A 566 24.96 35.51 8.65
C GLU A 566 25.31 37.01 8.72
N SER A 567 25.00 37.77 7.67
CA SER A 567 25.35 39.19 7.54
C SER A 567 24.32 40.16 8.12
N ILE A 568 23.21 39.65 8.68
CA ILE A 568 22.08 40.47 9.13
C ILE A 568 22.40 41.19 10.45
N SER A 569 22.26 42.51 10.45
CA SER A 569 22.41 43.40 11.60
C SER A 569 21.11 44.16 11.88
N ASN A 570 21.06 44.88 13.00
CA ASN A 570 20.02 45.88 13.24
C ASN A 570 20.03 47.04 12.23
N SER A 571 21.12 47.19 11.45
CA SER A 571 21.25 48.15 10.36
C SER A 571 20.86 47.60 8.99
N THR A 572 20.55 46.30 8.89
CA THR A 572 20.01 45.71 7.65
C THR A 572 18.62 46.27 7.36
N THR A 573 18.36 46.59 6.11
CA THR A 573 17.07 47.12 5.64
C THR A 573 16.19 45.98 5.14
N SER A 574 14.88 46.02 5.41
CA SER A 574 13.93 45.01 4.89
C SER A 574 13.90 44.93 3.36
N LYS A 575 14.31 46.00 2.65
CA LYS A 575 14.54 46.01 1.20
C LYS A 575 15.48 44.89 0.72
N ASN A 576 16.44 44.46 1.54
CA ASN A 576 17.38 43.40 1.18
C ASN A 576 16.72 42.01 1.06
N PHE A 577 15.44 41.88 1.41
CA PHE A 577 14.67 40.65 1.36
C PHE A 577 13.49 40.74 0.37
N GLU A 578 13.47 41.75 -0.51
CA GLU A 578 12.51 41.80 -1.63
C GLU A 578 12.79 40.71 -2.66
N ASP A 579 14.06 40.29 -2.76
CA ASP A 579 14.53 39.20 -3.62
C ASP A 579 15.00 38.02 -2.74
N LEU A 580 14.06 37.19 -2.30
CA LEU A 580 14.34 35.90 -1.67
C LEU A 580 14.57 34.82 -2.73
N CYS A 581 15.06 33.64 -2.32
CA CYS A 581 15.23 32.52 -3.25
C CYS A 581 13.85 32.01 -3.69
N GLU A 582 13.60 31.96 -5.01
CA GLU A 582 12.38 31.34 -5.56
C GLU A 582 12.57 29.83 -5.75
N THR A 583 13.78 29.42 -6.13
CA THR A 583 14.15 28.00 -6.26
C THR A 583 15.44 27.73 -5.51
N ILE A 584 15.54 26.57 -4.83
CA ILE A 584 16.76 26.14 -4.16
C ILE A 584 17.21 24.78 -4.70
N THR A 585 18.45 24.72 -5.18
CA THR A 585 19.08 23.47 -5.62
C THR A 585 20.11 22.99 -4.61
N LYS A 586 20.19 21.67 -4.42
CA LYS A 586 21.22 21.02 -3.62
C LYS A 586 22.37 20.57 -4.52
N ASP A 587 23.52 21.23 -4.41
CA ASP A 587 24.74 20.86 -5.13
C ASP A 587 25.94 20.99 -4.18
N SER A 588 26.42 19.84 -3.72
CA SER A 588 27.52 19.74 -2.76
C SER A 588 28.86 20.23 -3.33
N SER A 589 28.98 20.37 -4.66
CA SER A 589 30.16 20.89 -5.33
C SER A 589 30.22 22.42 -5.36
N LYS A 590 29.09 23.09 -5.16
CA LYS A 590 28.96 24.55 -5.20
C LYS A 590 28.92 25.16 -3.80
N ALA A 591 29.27 26.45 -3.69
CA ALA A 591 29.11 27.18 -2.44
C ALA A 591 27.63 27.40 -2.11
N THR A 592 27.29 27.48 -0.83
CA THR A 592 25.97 27.92 -0.39
C THR A 592 25.80 29.40 -0.73
N SER A 593 24.75 29.74 -1.48
CA SER A 593 24.52 31.10 -2.01
C SER A 593 24.40 32.13 -0.89
N THR A 594 25.05 33.28 -1.05
CA THR A 594 24.93 34.44 -0.14
C THR A 594 23.81 35.41 -0.53
N SER A 595 23.27 35.25 -1.73
CA SER A 595 22.14 35.99 -2.31
C SER A 595 21.56 35.16 -3.47
N PRO A 596 20.29 35.37 -3.86
CA PRO A 596 19.74 34.74 -5.05
C PRO A 596 20.45 35.19 -6.33
N ASP A 597 20.42 34.32 -7.34
CA ASP A 597 20.85 34.70 -8.68
C ASP A 597 20.00 35.88 -9.19
N PRO A 598 20.60 36.98 -9.69
CA PRO A 598 19.84 38.16 -10.12
C PRO A 598 18.85 37.91 -11.27
N LYS A 599 19.05 36.86 -12.07
CA LYS A 599 18.22 36.53 -13.25
C LYS A 599 17.21 35.44 -12.96
N THR A 600 17.65 34.35 -12.34
CA THR A 600 16.80 33.15 -12.13
C THR A 600 16.19 33.09 -10.74
N LYS A 601 16.60 33.99 -9.83
CA LYS A 601 16.21 33.97 -8.40
C LYS A 601 16.52 32.65 -7.69
N SER A 602 17.36 31.81 -8.30
CA SER A 602 17.74 30.51 -7.78
C SER A 602 18.89 30.63 -6.79
N CYS A 603 18.86 29.80 -5.74
CA CYS A 603 19.92 29.67 -4.76
C CYS A 603 20.47 28.24 -4.73
N ASN A 604 21.73 28.11 -4.35
CA ASN A 604 22.35 26.80 -4.16
C ASN A 604 22.66 26.56 -2.68
N VAL A 605 22.50 25.33 -2.21
CA VAL A 605 22.93 24.87 -0.88
C VAL A 605 23.82 23.63 -0.99
N LYS A 606 24.73 23.45 -0.02
CA LYS A 606 25.55 22.23 0.07
C LYS A 606 24.80 21.05 0.67
N GLY A 607 23.91 21.32 1.62
CA GLY A 607 23.17 20.31 2.37
C GLY A 607 21.87 20.88 2.94
N GLU A 608 21.02 19.99 3.43
CA GLU A 608 19.69 20.34 3.99
C GLU A 608 19.81 21.17 5.29
N GLU A 609 20.95 21.11 5.97
CA GLU A 609 21.26 21.96 7.12
C GLU A 609 21.36 23.45 6.78
N ASP A 610 21.48 23.81 5.50
CA ASP A 610 21.57 25.18 5.02
C ASP A 610 20.23 25.79 4.62
N LEU A 611 19.15 25.00 4.61
CA LEU A 611 17.82 25.44 4.18
C LEU A 611 17.15 26.31 5.26
N ARG A 612 16.68 27.49 4.85
CA ARG A 612 16.01 28.45 5.74
C ARG A 612 14.68 28.88 5.14
N TYR A 613 13.70 29.05 6.02
CA TYR A 613 12.49 29.79 5.72
C TYR A 613 12.47 31.08 6.54
N VAL A 614 12.26 32.20 5.86
CA VAL A 614 12.36 33.54 6.42
C VAL A 614 11.12 34.33 6.04
N LEU A 615 10.54 35.00 7.03
CA LEU A 615 9.44 35.93 6.86
C LEU A 615 9.90 37.32 7.33
N VAL A 616 9.80 38.31 6.45
CA VAL A 616 10.17 39.70 6.75
C VAL A 616 8.94 40.58 6.58
N ARG A 617 8.69 41.46 7.55
CA ARG A 617 7.58 42.42 7.56
C ARG A 617 8.09 43.80 7.96
#